data_AF-A0A238XLZ0-F1
#
_entry.id   AF-A0A238XLZ0-F1
#
_cell.length_a   1.000
_cell.length_b   1.000
_cell.length_c   1.000
_cell.angle_alpha   90.00
_cell.angle_beta   90.00
_cell.angle_gamma   90.00
#
_symmetry.space_group_name_H-M   'P 1'
#
loop_
_entity.id
_entity.type
_entity.pdbx_description
1 polymer ?
#
loop_
_entity_poly.entity_id
_entity_poly.type
_entity_poly.pdbx_seq_one_letter_code
_entity_poly.pdbx_strand_id
1 'polypeptide(L)'
;MTATHTLHEDNQLPRHLQKSRESLAALMFKWLIRLVLILSVLVSLYWIFFASERYVSEANLVLRKTDSISAAGTDLVSALLPGSSTPTRPDQLLLREYLLSVDMLKMLDAKLDLRTHYSNKEHDIISRMWFQDASMEWFYLHYLSRVSVEFDDYAGVLRINVQAYDPKMAQAIANMLVHEGERYMNQLGHELASVQVNFFTQQVTQAQERYQTASRTLLNYQNKKGILSPQAVAESINTIITGLETQRTQLQTKLASLPTSLNENHPNILMLKQSLAAVDKQIAEEKAKLATPSGKTLSSSVEEFQRLQMQVTFAQELYSSSLIALEKGRLDAARMLDKVSILQAPTLAEFPMQPRRIYNVIVTLLIGLMLAGILKLLEAIILDHVD
;
A
#
# COMPACT_ATOMS: atom_id res chain seq x y z
N MET A 1 67.68 -62.90 -5.25
CA MET A 1 67.67 -63.08 -3.78
C MET A 1 68.73 -62.12 -3.26
N THR A 2 68.47 -61.06 -2.51
CA THR A 2 67.51 -60.81 -1.42
C THR A 2 67.51 -59.28 -1.18
N ALA A 3 66.34 -58.62 -1.21
CA ALA A 3 65.68 -57.97 -0.06
C ALA A 3 66.18 -56.57 0.37
N THR A 4 65.43 -55.55 -0.08
CA THR A 4 64.83 -54.42 0.67
C THR A 4 65.43 -53.98 2.03
N HIS A 5 65.79 -52.70 2.17
CA HIS A 5 65.12 -51.79 3.12
C HIS A 5 65.49 -50.30 2.88
N THR A 6 64.48 -49.45 3.04
CA THR A 6 64.44 -47.99 2.92
C THR A 6 65.30 -47.27 3.96
N LEU A 7 65.91 -46.14 3.59
CA LEU A 7 66.26 -45.07 4.53
C LEU A 7 65.87 -43.70 3.96
N HIS A 8 65.11 -43.00 4.79
CA HIS A 8 64.61 -41.63 4.70
C HIS A 8 65.61 -40.63 4.11
N GLU A 9 65.16 -39.86 3.12
CA GLU A 9 65.80 -38.63 2.66
C GLU A 9 65.35 -37.49 3.59
N ASP A 10 66.17 -37.19 4.59
CA ASP A 10 65.94 -36.15 5.60
C ASP A 10 66.30 -34.78 5.00
N ASN A 11 65.35 -34.15 4.32
CA ASN A 11 65.49 -32.80 3.75
C ASN A 11 65.36 -31.74 4.87
N GLN A 12 66.35 -31.67 5.76
CA GLN A 12 66.44 -30.59 6.76
C GLN A 12 67.29 -29.43 6.23
N LEU A 13 66.63 -28.29 6.03
CA LEU A 13 67.28 -27.01 5.74
C LEU A 13 68.26 -26.63 6.88
N PRO A 14 69.38 -25.95 6.59
CA PRO A 14 70.42 -25.68 7.59
C PRO A 14 69.98 -24.63 8.64
N ARG A 15 70.08 -25.00 9.93
CA ARG A 15 69.64 -24.24 11.14
C ARG A 15 70.02 -22.75 11.21
N HIS A 16 71.07 -22.29 10.51
CA HIS A 16 71.48 -20.89 10.55
C HIS A 16 70.54 -19.96 9.75
N LEU A 17 69.84 -20.48 8.73
CA LEU A 17 68.84 -19.72 7.96
C LEU A 17 67.51 -19.61 8.71
N GLN A 18 67.18 -20.57 9.58
CA GLN A 18 65.95 -20.60 10.38
C GLN A 18 65.97 -19.55 11.49
N LYS A 19 67.07 -19.49 12.26
CA LYS A 19 67.30 -18.50 13.33
C LYS A 19 67.35 -17.04 12.84
N SER A 20 67.78 -16.81 11.59
CA SER A 20 67.75 -15.48 10.97
C SER A 20 66.34 -15.05 10.53
N ARG A 21 65.42 -15.98 10.26
CA ARG A 21 64.04 -15.67 9.86
C ARG A 21 63.15 -15.38 11.07
N GLU A 22 63.34 -16.09 12.18
CA GLU A 22 62.63 -15.84 13.46
C GLU A 22 62.93 -14.44 14.02
N SER A 23 64.20 -14.01 14.02
CA SER A 23 64.61 -12.69 14.51
C SER A 23 64.07 -11.54 13.64
N LEU A 24 64.00 -11.72 12.32
CA LEU A 24 63.40 -10.75 11.39
C LEU A 24 61.88 -10.68 11.53
N ALA A 25 61.19 -11.81 11.66
CA ALA A 25 59.74 -11.85 11.86
C ALA A 25 59.32 -11.17 13.18
N ALA A 26 60.00 -11.49 14.29
CA ALA A 26 59.74 -10.86 15.59
C ALA A 26 60.04 -9.35 15.59
N LEU A 27 61.07 -8.90 14.86
CA LEU A 27 61.33 -7.47 14.65
C LEU A 27 60.19 -6.80 13.86
N MET A 28 59.75 -7.40 12.76
CA MET A 28 58.63 -6.90 11.94
C MET A 28 57.34 -6.75 12.75
N PHE A 29 56.96 -7.76 13.54
CA PHE A 29 55.78 -7.69 14.41
C PHE A 29 55.89 -6.61 15.49
N LYS A 30 57.08 -6.43 16.11
CA LYS A 30 57.32 -5.33 17.07
C LYS A 30 57.16 -3.95 16.42
N TRP A 31 57.65 -3.76 15.20
CA TRP A 31 57.46 -2.50 14.46
C TRP A 31 55.99 -2.28 14.09
N LEU A 32 55.29 -3.33 13.66
CA LEU A 32 53.87 -3.27 13.32
C LEU A 32 53.01 -2.92 14.54
N ILE A 33 53.26 -3.54 15.70
CA ILE A 33 52.58 -3.22 16.96
C ILE A 33 52.85 -1.77 17.37
N ARG A 34 54.10 -1.30 17.29
CA ARG A 34 54.43 0.12 17.57
C ARG A 34 53.70 1.06 16.62
N LEU A 35 53.65 0.74 15.32
CA LEU A 35 52.94 1.53 14.33
C LEU A 35 51.44 1.62 14.66
N VAL A 36 50.80 0.50 15.01
CA VAL A 36 49.38 0.47 15.40
C VAL A 36 49.12 1.34 16.64
N LEU A 37 49.98 1.25 17.66
CA LEU A 37 49.84 2.07 18.87
C LEU A 37 50.08 3.56 18.59
N ILE A 38 51.10 3.91 17.81
CA ILE A 38 51.37 5.30 17.41
C ILE A 38 50.19 5.86 16.62
N LEU A 39 49.65 5.09 15.68
CA LEU A 39 48.50 5.50 14.89
C LEU A 39 47.26 5.69 15.76
N SER A 40 47.00 4.80 16.72
CA SER A 40 45.89 4.92 17.67
C SER A 40 46.01 6.19 18.54
N VAL A 41 47.22 6.53 18.99
CA VAL A 41 47.48 7.78 19.72
C VAL A 41 47.29 9.01 18.82
N LEU A 42 47.77 8.97 17.57
CA LEU A 42 47.57 10.06 16.61
C LEU A 42 46.09 10.31 16.30
N VAL A 43 45.30 9.25 16.10
CA VAL A 43 43.85 9.36 15.88
C VAL A 43 43.15 9.86 17.14
N SER A 44 43.61 9.47 18.33
CA SER A 44 43.07 10.00 19.59
C SER A 44 43.36 11.51 19.74
N LEU A 45 44.57 11.96 19.42
CA LEU A 45 44.94 13.37 19.39
C LEU A 45 44.08 14.15 18.38
N TYR A 46 43.79 13.56 17.22
CA TYR A 46 42.88 14.14 16.24
C TYR A 46 41.50 14.43 16.82
N TRP A 47 40.89 13.44 17.48
CA TRP A 47 39.56 13.59 18.07
C TRP A 47 39.49 14.66 19.17
N ILE A 48 40.58 14.87 19.90
CA ILE A 48 40.65 15.82 21.02
C ILE A 48 40.88 17.25 20.51
N PHE A 49 41.83 17.44 19.59
CA PHE A 49 42.33 18.77 19.23
C PHE A 49 41.82 19.31 17.90
N PHE A 50 41.58 18.44 16.91
CA PHE A 50 41.32 18.87 15.53
C PHE A 50 39.87 18.66 15.10
N ALA A 51 39.15 17.71 15.71
CA ALA A 51 37.79 17.41 15.30
C ALA A 51 36.82 18.58 15.57
N SER A 52 36.18 19.07 14.51
CA SER A 52 35.25 20.20 14.59
C SER A 52 34.00 19.85 15.37
N GLU A 53 33.54 20.87 16.09
CA GLU A 53 32.33 20.85 16.88
C GLU A 53 31.11 20.86 15.97
N ARG A 54 30.20 19.92 16.21
CA ARG A 54 28.97 19.77 15.45
C ARG A 54 27.79 19.84 16.40
N TYR A 55 26.93 20.81 16.10
CA TYR A 55 25.68 21.08 16.80
C TYR A 55 24.58 20.22 16.19
N VAL A 56 23.71 19.69 17.06
CA VAL A 56 22.61 18.81 16.68
C VAL A 56 21.29 19.51 16.98
N SER A 57 20.48 19.72 15.95
CA SER A 57 19.09 20.16 16.10
C SER A 57 18.18 18.95 15.94
N GLU A 58 17.30 18.75 16.92
CA GLU A 58 16.37 17.62 16.97
C GLU A 58 14.94 18.13 16.81
N ALA A 59 14.14 17.42 16.01
CA ALA A 59 12.72 17.67 15.84
C ALA A 59 11.94 16.35 15.85
N ASN A 60 10.80 16.34 16.55
CA ASN A 60 9.94 15.16 16.65
C ASN A 60 8.59 15.46 15.99
N LEU A 61 8.23 14.65 15.01
CA LEU A 61 7.00 14.77 14.23
C LEU A 61 6.07 13.60 14.54
N VAL A 62 4.78 13.88 14.59
CA VAL A 62 3.74 12.84 14.72
C VAL A 62 2.74 13.02 13.60
N LEU A 63 2.52 11.94 12.84
CA LEU A 63 1.42 11.85 11.91
C LEU A 63 0.22 11.26 12.67
N ARG A 64 -0.77 12.08 12.99
CA ARG A 64 -2.06 11.61 13.49
C ARG A 64 -2.95 11.29 12.29
N LYS A 65 -3.27 10.01 12.11
CA LYS A 65 -4.46 9.61 11.35
C LYS A 65 -5.60 9.39 12.33
N THR A 66 -6.81 9.87 12.02
CA THR A 66 -8.03 9.63 12.82
C THR A 66 -8.55 8.18 12.70
N ASP A 67 -7.70 7.20 12.41
CA ASP A 67 -8.06 5.79 12.22
C ASP A 67 -8.54 5.09 13.51
N SER A 68 -8.34 5.72 14.68
CA SER A 68 -8.51 5.09 16.00
C SER A 68 -9.95 4.97 16.51
N ILE A 69 -10.99 5.37 15.74
CA ILE A 69 -12.37 5.37 16.26
C ILE A 69 -13.31 4.37 15.53
N SER A 70 -12.92 3.78 14.39
CA SER A 70 -13.85 2.93 13.61
C SER A 70 -13.38 1.49 13.31
N ALA A 71 -12.16 1.10 13.68
CA ALA A 71 -11.65 -0.26 13.44
C ALA A 71 -12.05 -1.31 14.50
N ALA A 72 -12.85 -0.93 15.50
CA ALA A 72 -13.26 -1.83 16.59
C ALA A 72 -14.07 -3.07 16.14
N GLY A 73 -14.55 -3.13 14.89
CA GLY A 73 -15.32 -4.26 14.36
C GLY A 73 -14.56 -5.22 13.43
N THR A 74 -13.44 -4.80 12.83
CA THR A 74 -12.75 -5.58 11.77
C THR A 74 -11.35 -6.02 12.18
N ASP A 75 -10.72 -5.35 13.16
CA ASP A 75 -9.38 -5.70 13.66
C ASP A 75 -9.35 -6.93 14.58
N LEU A 76 -10.49 -7.36 15.13
CA LEU A 76 -10.52 -8.53 16.03
C LEU A 76 -10.09 -9.83 15.34
N VAL A 77 -10.39 -9.99 14.05
CA VAL A 77 -9.99 -11.18 13.28
C VAL A 77 -8.50 -11.14 12.92
N SER A 78 -7.96 -9.94 12.68
CA SER A 78 -6.52 -9.72 12.42
C SER A 78 -5.67 -9.81 13.69
N ALA A 79 -6.23 -9.50 14.86
CA ALA A 79 -5.58 -9.62 16.17
C ALA A 79 -5.48 -11.07 16.69
N LEU A 80 -6.28 -12.00 16.15
CA LEU A 80 -6.29 -13.43 16.53
C LEU A 80 -5.26 -14.29 15.76
N LEU A 81 -4.60 -13.72 14.75
CA LEU A 81 -3.57 -14.39 13.96
C LEU A 81 -2.18 -14.02 14.53
N PRO A 82 -1.43 -14.97 15.11
CA PRO A 82 -0.07 -14.71 15.56
C PRO A 82 0.80 -14.42 14.33
N GLY A 83 1.22 -13.16 14.16
CA GLY A 83 2.12 -12.72 13.09
C GLY A 83 1.57 -11.67 12.11
N SER A 84 0.31 -11.21 12.24
CA SER A 84 -0.28 -10.24 11.31
C SER A 84 -0.95 -9.06 12.01
N SER A 85 -0.18 -8.09 12.51
CA SER A 85 -0.62 -6.69 12.68
C SER A 85 0.41 -5.84 13.45
N THR A 86 1.58 -5.59 12.85
CA THR A 86 2.17 -4.26 13.08
C THR A 86 1.44 -3.34 12.12
N PRO A 87 0.66 -2.34 12.58
CA PRO A 87 0.08 -1.34 11.69
C PRO A 87 1.24 -0.62 11.03
N THR A 88 1.58 -1.03 9.81
CA THR A 88 2.58 -0.38 8.99
C THR A 88 2.05 1.02 8.72
N ARG A 89 2.83 2.05 9.08
CA ARG A 89 2.50 3.45 8.83
C ARG A 89 3.27 3.92 7.59
N PRO A 90 2.82 3.58 6.36
CA PRO A 90 3.57 3.86 5.13
C PRO A 90 3.87 5.35 4.98
N ASP A 91 2.97 6.22 5.41
CA ASP A 91 3.10 7.68 5.32
C ASP A 91 4.33 8.24 6.06
N GLN A 92 4.69 7.66 7.22
CA GLN A 92 5.86 8.13 7.98
C GLN A 92 7.18 7.71 7.29
N LEU A 93 7.17 6.53 6.66
CA LEU A 93 8.29 6.04 5.87
C LEU A 93 8.43 6.81 4.55
N LEU A 94 7.30 7.18 3.91
CA LEU A 94 7.28 8.04 2.73
C LEU A 94 7.81 9.43 3.06
N LEU A 95 7.40 10.02 4.19
CA LEU A 95 7.96 11.28 4.67
C LEU A 95 9.47 11.17 4.90
N ARG A 96 9.94 10.10 5.55
CA ARG A 96 11.38 9.85 5.73
C ARG A 96 12.13 9.84 4.41
N GLU A 97 11.65 9.10 3.42
CA GLU A 97 12.30 9.00 2.11
C GLU A 97 12.29 10.36 1.39
N TYR A 98 11.20 11.11 1.49
CA TYR A 98 11.12 12.46 0.93
C TYR A 98 12.13 13.42 1.58
N LEU A 99 12.22 13.43 2.92
CA LEU A 99 13.17 14.29 3.64
C LEU A 99 14.63 13.93 3.35
N LEU A 100 14.91 12.64 3.15
CA LEU A 100 16.24 12.16 2.79
C LEU A 100 16.51 12.22 1.28
N SER A 101 15.58 12.69 0.45
CA SER A 101 15.73 12.68 -1.00
C SER A 101 16.74 13.70 -1.53
N VAL A 102 17.23 13.44 -2.74
CA VAL A 102 18.10 14.37 -3.51
C VAL A 102 17.38 15.69 -3.80
N ASP A 103 16.07 15.65 -4.03
CA ASP A 103 15.30 16.86 -4.33
C ASP A 103 15.13 17.75 -3.09
N MET A 104 14.97 17.16 -1.91
CA MET A 104 15.02 17.89 -0.64
C MET A 104 16.39 18.55 -0.45
N LEU A 105 17.49 17.81 -0.71
CA LEU A 105 18.84 18.37 -0.63
C LEU A 105 19.04 19.57 -1.57
N LYS A 106 18.60 19.48 -2.83
CA LYS A 106 18.68 20.60 -3.78
C LYS A 106 17.90 21.81 -3.27
N MET A 107 16.72 21.60 -2.69
CA MET A 107 15.89 22.68 -2.17
C MET A 107 16.49 23.33 -0.92
N LEU A 108 17.09 22.53 -0.04
CA LEU A 108 17.86 23.01 1.11
C LEU A 108 19.04 23.86 0.64
N ASP A 109 19.85 23.33 -0.28
CA ASP A 109 21.03 24.02 -0.81
C ASP A 109 20.66 25.36 -1.46
N ALA A 110 19.59 25.40 -2.25
CA ALA A 110 19.10 26.63 -2.87
C ALA A 110 18.66 27.72 -1.87
N LYS A 111 18.15 27.35 -0.68
CA LYS A 111 17.67 28.32 0.32
C LYS A 111 18.71 28.67 1.40
N LEU A 112 19.58 27.74 1.75
CA LEU A 112 20.47 27.84 2.91
C LEU A 112 21.96 27.78 2.55
N ASP A 113 22.30 27.60 1.28
CA ASP A 113 23.68 27.51 0.77
C ASP A 113 24.54 26.48 1.52
N LEU A 114 24.02 25.24 1.55
CA LEU A 114 24.62 24.12 2.29
C LEU A 114 26.02 23.82 1.79
N ARG A 115 26.27 23.95 0.49
CA ARG A 115 27.60 23.71 -0.10
C ARG A 115 28.65 24.61 0.50
N THR A 116 28.40 25.91 0.62
CA THR A 116 29.34 26.85 1.24
C THR A 116 29.55 26.50 2.72
N HIS A 117 28.46 26.25 3.44
CA HIS A 117 28.52 25.91 4.87
C HIS A 117 29.36 24.66 5.16
N TYR A 118 29.11 23.57 4.44
CA TYR A 118 29.80 22.29 4.69
C TYR A 118 31.22 22.23 4.11
N SER A 119 31.57 23.11 3.16
CA SER A 119 32.90 23.15 2.55
C SER A 119 33.86 24.20 3.14
N ASN A 120 33.41 24.98 4.14
CA ASN A 120 34.24 25.97 4.80
C ASN A 120 35.57 25.37 5.33
N LYS A 121 36.68 26.06 5.07
CA LYS A 121 38.05 25.65 5.43
C LYS A 121 38.36 25.79 6.91
N GLU A 122 37.53 26.50 7.67
CA GLU A 122 37.66 26.64 9.13
C GLU A 122 37.40 25.33 9.88
N HIS A 123 36.70 24.38 9.25
CA HIS A 123 36.38 23.09 9.83
C HIS A 123 37.43 22.02 9.48
N ASP A 124 37.38 20.90 10.19
CA ASP A 124 38.38 19.85 10.10
C ASP A 124 38.34 19.13 8.75
N ILE A 125 39.51 18.67 8.31
CA ILE A 125 39.69 18.08 6.98
C ILE A 125 38.88 16.80 6.81
N ILE A 126 38.64 16.01 7.86
CA ILE A 126 37.96 14.72 7.72
C ILE A 126 36.44 14.90 7.63
N SER A 127 35.90 15.83 8.41
CA SER A 127 34.46 16.02 8.54
C SER A 127 33.91 17.01 7.52
N ARG A 128 34.69 18.00 7.06
CA ARG A 128 34.24 18.95 6.03
C ARG A 128 34.12 18.33 4.65
N MET A 129 33.30 18.93 3.80
CA MET A 129 33.29 18.66 2.37
C MET A 129 34.51 19.32 1.72
N TRP A 130 35.33 18.55 0.99
CA TRP A 130 36.59 19.07 0.44
C TRP A 130 36.42 20.08 -0.70
N PHE A 131 35.36 19.93 -1.49
CA PHE A 131 35.10 20.75 -2.66
C PHE A 131 33.68 21.30 -2.57
N GLN A 132 33.53 22.61 -2.70
CA GLN A 132 32.22 23.27 -2.79
C GLN A 132 31.43 22.78 -4.01
N ASP A 133 32.13 22.59 -5.14
CA ASP A 133 31.59 22.10 -6.41
C ASP A 133 31.65 20.56 -6.52
N ALA A 134 31.60 19.84 -5.39
CA ALA A 134 31.54 18.39 -5.40
C ALA A 134 30.33 17.89 -6.23
N SER A 135 30.48 16.71 -6.87
CA SER A 135 29.38 16.11 -7.63
C SER A 135 28.15 15.88 -6.75
N MET A 136 26.97 15.79 -7.36
CA MET A 136 25.72 15.66 -6.62
C MET A 136 25.71 14.41 -5.73
N GLU A 137 26.32 13.32 -6.17
CA GLU A 137 26.43 12.05 -5.45
C GLU A 137 27.26 12.21 -4.17
N TRP A 138 28.41 12.88 -4.26
CA TRP A 138 29.26 13.14 -3.09
C TRP A 138 28.59 14.09 -2.10
N PHE A 139 27.91 15.13 -2.61
CA PHE A 139 27.16 16.04 -1.78
C PHE A 139 26.00 15.34 -1.07
N TYR A 140 25.32 14.43 -1.78
CA TYR A 140 24.25 13.62 -1.22
C TYR A 140 24.72 12.65 -0.13
N LEU A 141 25.83 11.94 -0.35
CA LEU A 141 26.44 11.10 0.69
C LEU A 141 26.83 11.91 1.93
N HIS A 142 27.35 13.12 1.73
CA HIS A 142 27.64 14.03 2.83
C HIS A 142 26.36 14.41 3.59
N TYR A 143 25.31 14.81 2.88
CA TYR A 143 24.01 15.13 3.45
C TYR A 143 23.46 13.99 4.32
N LEU A 144 23.46 12.76 3.82
CA LEU A 144 23.01 11.57 4.57
C LEU A 144 23.87 11.26 5.81
N SER A 145 25.13 11.71 5.84
CA SER A 145 25.99 11.61 7.02
C SER A 145 25.69 12.68 8.09
N ARG A 146 24.97 13.74 7.71
CA ARG A 146 24.63 14.89 8.57
C ARG A 146 23.18 14.92 9.02
N VAL A 147 22.29 14.38 8.21
CA VAL A 147 20.86 14.33 8.48
C VAL A 147 20.42 12.89 8.63
N SER A 148 19.84 12.55 9.78
CA SER A 148 19.16 11.27 9.98
C SER A 148 17.68 11.50 10.28
N VAL A 149 16.86 10.63 9.70
CA VAL A 149 15.41 10.61 9.92
C VAL A 149 15.04 9.18 10.29
N GLU A 150 14.63 9.00 11.54
CA GLU A 150 14.42 7.70 12.15
C GLU A 150 12.98 7.60 12.67
N PHE A 151 12.32 6.51 12.34
CA PHE A 151 10.99 6.22 12.85
C PHE A 151 11.11 5.38 14.12
N ASP A 152 10.55 5.89 15.22
CA ASP A 152 10.45 5.17 16.48
C ASP A 152 9.11 4.43 16.54
N ASP A 153 9.13 3.13 16.28
CA ASP A 153 7.94 2.27 16.28
C ASP A 153 7.21 2.29 17.63
N TYR A 154 7.95 2.42 18.75
CA TYR A 154 7.40 2.37 20.09
C TYR A 154 6.71 3.68 20.47
N ALA A 155 7.37 4.82 20.21
CA ALA A 155 6.80 6.14 20.48
C ALA A 155 5.83 6.60 19.38
N GLY A 156 5.88 5.99 18.19
CA GLY A 156 5.08 6.36 17.03
C GLY A 156 5.45 7.73 16.45
N VAL A 157 6.69 8.18 16.65
CA VAL A 157 7.19 9.50 16.25
C VAL A 157 8.30 9.38 15.21
N LEU A 158 8.38 10.35 14.30
CA LEU A 158 9.48 10.49 13.36
C LEU A 158 10.48 11.50 13.93
N ARG A 159 11.69 11.05 14.25
CA ARG A 159 12.77 11.87 14.79
C ARG A 159 13.68 12.34 13.66
N ILE A 160 13.84 13.65 13.55
CA ILE A 160 14.76 14.29 12.61
C ILE A 160 15.94 14.82 13.42
N ASN A 161 17.14 14.36 13.08
CA ASN A 161 18.38 14.84 13.66
C ASN A 161 19.24 15.49 12.57
N VAL A 162 19.58 16.76 12.77
CA VAL A 162 20.39 17.51 11.81
C VAL A 162 21.68 17.97 12.47
N GLN A 163 22.81 17.66 11.84
CA GLN A 163 24.13 18.09 12.26
C GLN A 163 24.66 19.23 11.39
N ALA A 164 25.10 20.31 12.02
CA ALA A 164 25.83 21.38 11.35
C ALA A 164 26.93 21.94 12.24
N TYR A 165 27.90 22.65 11.63
CA TYR A 165 28.98 23.31 12.36
C TYR A 165 28.56 24.56 13.14
N ASP A 166 27.40 25.13 12.82
CA ASP A 166 26.82 26.27 13.52
C ASP A 166 25.43 25.89 14.07
N PRO A 167 25.09 26.26 15.33
CA PRO A 167 23.80 25.94 15.93
C PRO A 167 22.61 26.55 15.16
N LYS A 168 22.75 27.77 14.60
CA LYS A 168 21.67 28.39 13.83
C LYS A 168 21.47 27.68 12.51
N MET A 169 22.55 27.27 11.84
CA MET A 169 22.46 26.48 10.62
C MET A 169 21.80 25.12 10.87
N ALA A 170 22.17 24.40 11.94
CA ALA A 170 21.54 23.12 12.29
C ALA A 170 20.02 23.29 12.47
N GLN A 171 19.61 24.33 13.20
CA GLN A 171 18.21 24.65 13.42
C GLN A 171 17.50 25.09 12.13
N ALA A 172 18.15 25.88 11.27
CA ALA A 172 17.58 26.35 10.01
C ALA A 172 17.28 25.19 9.06
N ILE A 173 18.21 24.24 8.93
CA ILE A 173 18.02 23.02 8.12
C ILE A 173 16.88 22.17 8.71
N ALA A 174 16.86 21.94 10.03
CA ALA A 174 15.80 21.16 10.66
C ALA A 174 14.41 21.82 10.53
N ASN A 175 14.32 23.14 10.69
CA ASN A 175 13.09 23.91 10.44
C ASN A 175 12.60 23.77 9.02
N MET A 176 13.51 23.88 8.05
CA MET A 176 13.19 23.76 6.64
C MET A 176 12.73 22.33 6.30
N LEU A 177 13.37 21.29 6.84
CA LEU A 177 12.94 19.91 6.69
C LEU A 177 11.53 19.67 7.26
N VAL A 178 11.27 20.14 8.48
CA VAL A 178 9.95 20.04 9.12
C VAL A 178 8.88 20.74 8.28
N HIS A 179 9.13 21.98 7.87
CA HIS A 179 8.17 22.79 7.12
C HIS A 179 7.86 22.20 5.74
N GLU A 180 8.89 21.75 5.02
CA GLU A 180 8.72 21.18 3.70
C GLU A 180 8.12 19.76 3.76
N GLY A 181 8.46 18.99 4.79
CA GLY A 181 7.82 17.72 5.10
C GLY A 181 6.32 17.86 5.38
N GLU A 182 5.94 18.85 6.20
CA GLU A 182 4.53 19.20 6.44
C GLU A 182 3.84 19.61 5.14
N ARG A 183 4.45 20.49 4.34
CA ARG A 183 3.91 20.93 3.05
C ARG A 183 3.68 19.75 2.11
N TYR A 184 4.66 18.88 1.95
CA TYR A 184 4.59 17.70 1.09
C TYR A 184 3.49 16.73 1.52
N MET A 185 3.42 16.39 2.80
CA MET A 185 2.39 15.48 3.31
C MET A 185 0.98 16.08 3.19
N ASN A 186 0.83 17.37 3.46
CA ASN A 186 -0.45 18.06 3.26
C ASN A 186 -0.85 18.02 1.78
N GLN A 187 0.07 18.33 0.87
CA GLN A 187 -0.20 18.28 -0.57
C GLN A 187 -0.58 16.86 -1.02
N LEU A 188 0.17 15.84 -0.60
CA LEU A 188 -0.09 14.45 -0.91
C LEU A 188 -1.48 14.02 -0.39
N GLY A 189 -1.83 14.39 0.84
CA GLY A 189 -3.15 14.12 1.42
C GLY A 189 -4.28 14.75 0.60
N HIS A 190 -4.14 16.01 0.18
CA HIS A 190 -5.14 16.68 -0.67
C HIS A 190 -5.26 16.03 -2.05
N GLU A 191 -4.14 15.65 -2.66
CA GLU A 191 -4.13 14.99 -3.97
C GLU A 191 -4.81 13.63 -3.91
N LEU A 192 -4.44 12.78 -2.94
CA LEU A 192 -5.04 11.46 -2.75
C LEU A 192 -6.53 11.56 -2.42
N ALA A 193 -6.92 12.49 -1.53
CA ALA A 193 -8.32 12.75 -1.21
C ALA A 193 -9.11 13.16 -2.47
N SER A 194 -8.55 14.06 -3.29
CA SER A 194 -9.20 14.50 -4.53
C SER A 194 -9.33 13.37 -5.53
N VAL A 195 -8.28 12.56 -5.73
CA VAL A 195 -8.31 11.42 -6.66
C VAL A 195 -9.38 10.41 -6.23
N GLN A 196 -9.46 10.09 -4.94
CA GLN A 196 -10.43 9.15 -4.39
C GLN A 196 -11.88 9.63 -4.60
N VAL A 197 -12.18 10.89 -4.27
CA VAL A 197 -13.53 11.47 -4.45
C VAL A 197 -13.89 11.56 -5.93
N ASN A 198 -12.95 11.95 -6.80
CA ASN A 198 -13.16 12.02 -8.23
C ASN A 198 -13.48 10.64 -8.82
N PHE A 199 -12.76 9.59 -8.40
CA PHE A 199 -13.03 8.22 -8.81
C PHE A 199 -14.47 7.80 -8.48
N PHE A 200 -14.92 7.97 -7.23
CA PHE A 200 -16.29 7.61 -6.85
C PHE A 200 -17.35 8.47 -7.54
N THR A 201 -17.07 9.76 -7.76
CA THR A 201 -17.97 10.65 -8.50
C THR A 201 -18.17 10.18 -9.94
N GLN A 202 -17.10 9.71 -10.60
CA GLN A 202 -17.18 9.10 -11.92
C GLN A 202 -17.99 7.80 -11.90
N GLN A 203 -17.80 6.93 -10.89
CA GLN A 203 -18.59 5.69 -10.75
C GLN A 203 -20.09 5.97 -10.58
N VAL A 204 -20.45 6.97 -9.76
CA VAL A 204 -21.85 7.41 -9.59
C VAL A 204 -22.42 7.91 -10.91
N THR A 205 -21.67 8.72 -11.65
CA THR A 205 -22.09 9.26 -12.95
C THR A 205 -22.35 8.14 -13.96
N GLN A 206 -21.44 7.16 -14.05
CA GLN A 206 -21.59 6.00 -14.92
C GLN A 206 -22.79 5.13 -14.52
N ALA A 207 -22.98 4.90 -13.23
CA ALA A 207 -24.13 4.14 -12.73
C ALA A 207 -25.47 4.86 -13.01
N GLN A 208 -25.49 6.19 -12.87
CA GLN A 208 -26.64 7.02 -13.21
C GLN A 208 -26.99 6.93 -14.70
N GLU A 209 -26.02 7.05 -15.60
CA GLU A 209 -26.25 6.89 -17.04
C GLU A 209 -26.78 5.51 -17.41
N ARG A 210 -26.23 4.45 -16.79
CA ARG A 210 -26.73 3.08 -16.98
C ARG A 210 -28.19 2.94 -16.54
N TYR A 211 -28.54 3.50 -15.38
CA TYR A 211 -29.92 3.50 -14.87
C TYR A 211 -30.87 4.26 -15.80
N GLN A 212 -30.48 5.46 -16.27
CA GLN A 212 -31.29 6.23 -17.21
C GLN A 212 -31.47 5.50 -18.54
N THR A 213 -30.41 4.87 -19.05
CA THR A 213 -30.45 4.12 -20.32
C THR A 213 -31.35 2.89 -20.20
N ALA A 214 -31.22 2.11 -19.12
CA ALA A 214 -32.10 0.97 -18.86
C ALA A 214 -33.57 1.42 -18.73
N SER A 215 -33.82 2.51 -18.00
CA SER A 215 -35.17 3.05 -17.81
C SER A 215 -35.80 3.52 -19.12
N ARG A 216 -35.04 4.25 -19.95
CA ARG A 216 -35.48 4.66 -21.30
C ARG A 216 -35.74 3.46 -22.20
N THR A 217 -34.92 2.42 -22.12
CA THR A 217 -35.09 1.19 -22.92
C THR A 217 -36.40 0.47 -22.55
N LEU A 218 -36.69 0.34 -21.26
CA LEU A 218 -37.96 -0.22 -20.77
C LEU A 218 -39.17 0.63 -21.21
N LEU A 219 -39.09 1.96 -21.07
CA LEU A 219 -40.15 2.86 -21.50
C LEU A 219 -40.40 2.78 -23.01
N ASN A 220 -39.33 2.76 -23.82
CA ASN A 220 -39.45 2.60 -25.28
C ASN A 220 -40.05 1.24 -25.65
N TYR A 221 -39.72 0.19 -24.92
CA TYR A 221 -40.34 -1.13 -25.08
C TYR A 221 -41.83 -1.09 -24.80
N GLN A 222 -42.25 -0.52 -23.66
CA GLN A 222 -43.66 -0.34 -23.29
C GLN A 222 -44.42 0.47 -24.34
N ASN A 223 -43.86 1.60 -24.79
CA ASN A 223 -44.45 2.44 -25.82
C ASN A 223 -44.61 1.70 -27.16
N LYS A 224 -43.62 0.92 -27.59
CA LYS A 224 -43.66 0.15 -28.84
C LYS A 224 -44.68 -0.99 -28.80
N LYS A 225 -44.87 -1.60 -27.63
CA LYS A 225 -45.83 -2.69 -27.43
C LYS A 225 -47.24 -2.20 -27.10
N GLY A 226 -47.40 -0.94 -26.70
CA GLY A 226 -48.67 -0.36 -26.26
C GLY A 226 -49.22 -1.00 -24.98
N ILE A 227 -48.36 -1.69 -24.21
CA ILE A 227 -48.74 -2.47 -23.03
C ILE A 227 -47.80 -2.08 -21.88
N LEU A 228 -48.39 -1.65 -20.76
CA LEU A 228 -47.64 -1.22 -19.57
C LEU A 228 -47.03 -2.43 -18.82
N SER A 229 -47.77 -3.54 -18.74
CA SER A 229 -47.33 -4.81 -18.15
C SER A 229 -47.88 -6.00 -18.96
N PRO A 230 -47.04 -6.67 -19.78
CA PRO A 230 -47.43 -7.89 -20.50
C PRO A 230 -47.90 -9.01 -19.58
N GLN A 231 -47.37 -9.06 -18.35
CA GLN A 231 -47.78 -10.02 -17.34
C GLN A 231 -49.21 -9.78 -16.86
N ALA A 232 -49.60 -8.53 -16.58
CA ALA A 232 -50.97 -8.20 -16.20
C ALA A 232 -51.97 -8.54 -17.32
N VAL A 233 -51.58 -8.35 -18.59
CA VAL A 233 -52.40 -8.76 -19.73
C VAL A 233 -52.54 -10.28 -19.80
N ALA A 234 -51.46 -11.04 -19.58
CA ALA A 234 -51.50 -12.50 -19.57
C ALA A 234 -52.36 -13.05 -18.42
N GLU A 235 -52.26 -12.48 -17.22
CA GLU A 235 -53.09 -12.82 -16.06
C GLU A 235 -54.57 -12.53 -16.31
N SER A 236 -54.89 -11.40 -16.96
CA SER A 236 -56.25 -11.05 -17.35
C SER A 236 -56.84 -12.04 -18.36
N ILE A 237 -56.08 -12.42 -19.40
CA ILE A 237 -56.52 -13.41 -20.39
C ILE A 237 -56.71 -14.79 -19.76
N ASN A 238 -55.79 -15.23 -18.88
CA ASN A 238 -55.97 -16.48 -18.13
C ASN A 238 -57.22 -16.45 -17.27
N THR A 239 -57.53 -15.33 -16.60
CA THR A 239 -58.77 -15.18 -15.83
C THR A 239 -60.01 -15.36 -16.71
N ILE A 240 -60.02 -14.81 -17.92
CA ILE A 240 -61.10 -14.98 -18.90
C ILE A 240 -61.22 -16.45 -19.33
N ILE A 241 -60.09 -17.10 -19.65
CA ILE A 241 -60.05 -18.53 -20.04
C ILE A 241 -60.63 -19.40 -18.92
N THR A 242 -60.21 -19.20 -17.66
CA THR A 242 -60.76 -19.95 -16.51
C THR A 242 -62.27 -19.74 -16.36
N GLY A 243 -62.76 -18.53 -16.60
CA GLY A 243 -64.20 -18.24 -16.62
C GLY A 243 -64.94 -19.01 -17.73
N LEU A 244 -64.41 -19.03 -18.94
CA LEU A 244 -64.97 -19.78 -20.07
C LEU A 244 -64.88 -21.30 -19.87
N GLU A 245 -63.78 -21.80 -19.30
CA GLU A 245 -63.62 -23.23 -18.95
C GLU A 245 -64.65 -23.66 -17.91
N THR A 246 -64.95 -22.80 -16.92
CA THR A 246 -66.03 -23.04 -15.97
C THR A 246 -67.40 -23.13 -16.66
N GLN A 247 -67.70 -22.22 -17.59
CA GLN A 247 -68.94 -22.27 -18.38
C GLN A 247 -69.03 -23.53 -19.25
N ARG A 248 -67.91 -23.91 -19.89
CA ARG A 248 -67.80 -25.12 -20.69
C ARG A 248 -68.10 -26.36 -19.86
N THR A 249 -67.50 -26.49 -18.68
CA THR A 249 -67.76 -27.60 -17.75
C THR A 249 -69.23 -27.66 -17.36
N GLN A 250 -69.86 -26.52 -17.04
CA GLN A 250 -71.30 -26.48 -16.73
C GLN A 250 -72.18 -26.95 -17.90
N LEU A 251 -71.86 -26.55 -19.14
CA LEU A 251 -72.58 -27.00 -20.35
C LEU A 251 -72.39 -28.51 -20.60
N GLN A 252 -71.18 -29.03 -20.38
CA GLN A 252 -70.89 -30.47 -20.48
C GLN A 252 -71.66 -31.28 -19.42
N THR A 253 -71.69 -30.82 -18.17
CA THR A 253 -72.47 -31.46 -17.11
C THR A 253 -73.97 -31.46 -17.44
N LYS A 254 -74.51 -30.35 -17.95
CA LYS A 254 -75.91 -30.28 -18.40
C LYS A 254 -76.19 -31.28 -19.52
N LEU A 255 -75.30 -31.38 -20.51
CA LEU A 255 -75.45 -32.32 -21.62
C LEU A 255 -75.37 -33.78 -21.15
N ALA A 256 -74.46 -34.11 -20.22
CA ALA A 256 -74.33 -35.44 -19.64
C ALA A 256 -75.50 -35.83 -18.73
N SER A 257 -76.21 -34.87 -18.14
CA SER A 257 -77.39 -35.11 -17.30
C SER A 257 -78.67 -35.44 -18.09
N LEU A 258 -78.65 -35.31 -19.43
CA LEU A 258 -79.79 -35.61 -20.27
C LEU A 258 -80.01 -37.14 -20.40
N PRO A 259 -81.27 -37.62 -20.37
CA PRO A 259 -81.59 -39.04 -20.53
C PRO A 259 -81.04 -39.64 -21.83
N THR A 260 -80.43 -40.82 -21.74
CA THR A 260 -79.88 -41.57 -22.89
C THR A 260 -80.93 -41.99 -23.93
N SER A 261 -82.22 -41.88 -23.60
CA SER A 261 -83.35 -42.18 -24.48
C SER A 261 -83.70 -41.04 -25.46
N LEU A 262 -83.09 -39.85 -25.32
CA LEU A 262 -83.27 -38.73 -26.25
C LEU A 262 -82.46 -38.96 -27.52
N ASN A 263 -83.13 -38.91 -28.68
CA ASN A 263 -82.46 -38.93 -29.99
C ASN A 263 -81.45 -37.79 -30.12
N GLU A 264 -80.32 -38.03 -30.80
CA GLU A 264 -79.24 -37.03 -30.97
C GLU A 264 -79.67 -35.70 -31.60
N ASN A 265 -80.77 -35.71 -32.37
CA ASN A 265 -81.35 -34.53 -33.02
C ASN A 265 -82.38 -33.77 -32.17
N HIS A 266 -82.50 -34.08 -30.87
CA HIS A 266 -83.42 -33.35 -30.00
C HIS A 266 -83.02 -31.87 -29.87
N PRO A 267 -83.94 -30.89 -29.99
CA PRO A 267 -83.63 -29.46 -30.00
C PRO A 267 -82.76 -28.99 -28.83
N ASN A 268 -83.00 -29.49 -27.61
CA ASN A 268 -82.20 -29.16 -26.43
C ASN A 268 -80.75 -29.66 -26.51
N ILE A 269 -80.49 -30.83 -27.12
CA ILE A 269 -79.14 -31.36 -27.31
C ILE A 269 -78.40 -30.50 -28.34
N LEU A 270 -79.06 -30.15 -29.44
CA LEU A 270 -78.48 -29.28 -30.48
C LEU A 270 -78.12 -27.90 -29.94
N MET A 271 -79.01 -27.29 -29.14
CA MET A 271 -78.74 -25.99 -28.49
C MET A 271 -77.54 -26.05 -27.55
N LEU A 272 -77.46 -27.06 -26.67
CA LEU A 272 -76.32 -27.25 -25.76
C LEU A 272 -75.01 -27.51 -26.53
N LYS A 273 -75.05 -28.31 -27.60
CA LYS A 273 -73.90 -28.56 -28.48
C LYS A 273 -73.43 -27.28 -29.19
N GLN A 274 -74.35 -26.43 -29.66
CA GLN A 274 -74.02 -25.14 -30.26
C GLN A 274 -73.39 -24.17 -29.26
N SER A 275 -73.94 -24.06 -28.05
CA SER A 275 -73.35 -23.24 -26.98
C SER A 275 -71.97 -23.74 -26.57
N LEU A 276 -71.79 -25.07 -26.49
CA LEU A 276 -70.48 -25.67 -26.21
C LEU A 276 -69.47 -25.32 -27.30
N ALA A 277 -69.85 -25.45 -28.58
CA ALA A 277 -68.98 -25.10 -29.71
C ALA A 277 -68.62 -23.61 -29.72
N ALA A 278 -69.54 -22.72 -29.33
CA ALA A 278 -69.26 -21.30 -29.21
C ALA A 278 -68.26 -20.98 -28.08
N VAL A 279 -68.43 -21.60 -26.90
CA VAL A 279 -67.49 -21.45 -25.78
C VAL A 279 -66.12 -22.05 -26.12
N ASP A 280 -66.08 -23.22 -26.75
CA ASP A 280 -64.83 -23.85 -27.21
C ASP A 280 -64.09 -22.97 -28.22
N LYS A 281 -64.83 -22.34 -29.15
CA LYS A 281 -64.26 -21.37 -30.09
C LYS A 281 -63.69 -20.15 -29.38
N GLN A 282 -64.42 -19.59 -28.41
CA GLN A 282 -63.92 -18.45 -27.64
C GLN A 282 -62.68 -18.81 -26.81
N ILE A 283 -62.63 -19.98 -26.18
CA ILE A 283 -61.44 -20.46 -25.46
C ILE A 283 -60.25 -20.59 -26.40
N ALA A 284 -60.46 -21.13 -27.61
CA ALA A 284 -59.40 -21.24 -28.61
C ALA A 284 -58.89 -19.86 -29.08
N GLU A 285 -59.78 -18.90 -29.27
CA GLU A 285 -59.43 -17.51 -29.61
C GLU A 285 -58.63 -16.83 -28.50
N GLU A 286 -59.04 -16.94 -27.24
CA GLU A 286 -58.30 -16.37 -26.10
C GLU A 286 -56.95 -17.07 -25.88
N LYS A 287 -56.89 -18.41 -26.00
CA LYS A 287 -55.62 -19.16 -25.94
C LYS A 287 -54.67 -18.78 -27.08
N ALA A 288 -55.19 -18.50 -28.27
CA ALA A 288 -54.39 -18.03 -29.41
C ALA A 288 -53.79 -16.64 -29.19
N LYS A 289 -54.43 -15.78 -28.39
CA LYS A 289 -53.86 -14.47 -27.98
C LYS A 289 -52.66 -14.63 -27.04
N LEU A 290 -52.58 -15.72 -26.27
CA LEU A 290 -51.41 -16.04 -25.43
C LEU A 290 -50.25 -16.63 -26.27
N ALA A 291 -50.57 -17.50 -27.23
CA ALA A 291 -49.60 -18.24 -28.02
C ALA A 291 -49.92 -18.17 -29.52
N THR A 292 -49.41 -17.14 -30.21
CA THR A 292 -49.51 -17.08 -31.68
C THR A 292 -48.49 -18.03 -32.34
N PRO A 293 -48.86 -18.81 -33.37
CA PRO A 293 -47.95 -19.73 -34.08
C PRO A 293 -46.84 -19.06 -34.92
N SER A 294 -46.90 -17.74 -35.14
CA SER A 294 -46.06 -17.04 -36.14
C SER A 294 -44.96 -16.14 -35.56
N GLY A 295 -44.50 -16.40 -34.33
CA GLY A 295 -43.13 -16.04 -33.93
C GLY A 295 -42.91 -14.90 -32.93
N LYS A 296 -43.95 -14.25 -32.41
CA LYS A 296 -43.82 -13.37 -31.21
C LYS A 296 -45.01 -13.54 -30.26
N THR A 297 -44.91 -14.53 -29.37
CA THR A 297 -45.93 -14.86 -28.37
C THR A 297 -46.04 -13.80 -27.28
N LEU A 298 -47.16 -13.77 -26.56
CA LEU A 298 -47.26 -12.93 -25.35
C LEU A 298 -46.19 -13.34 -24.33
N SER A 299 -45.88 -14.64 -24.26
CA SER A 299 -44.81 -15.18 -23.41
C SER A 299 -43.43 -14.58 -23.72
N SER A 300 -43.05 -14.42 -24.99
CA SER A 300 -41.75 -13.78 -25.30
C SER A 300 -41.74 -12.29 -24.96
N SER A 301 -42.90 -11.63 -24.99
CA SER A 301 -43.03 -10.25 -24.54
C SER A 301 -42.96 -10.12 -23.02
N VAL A 302 -43.48 -11.10 -22.27
CA VAL A 302 -43.33 -11.18 -20.81
C VAL A 302 -41.87 -11.40 -20.42
N GLU A 303 -41.17 -12.34 -21.06
CA GLU A 303 -39.75 -12.61 -20.79
C GLU A 303 -38.87 -11.38 -21.07
N GLU A 304 -39.06 -10.74 -22.23
CA GLU A 304 -38.31 -9.53 -22.60
C GLU A 304 -38.59 -8.37 -21.64
N PHE A 305 -39.86 -8.17 -21.26
CA PHE A 305 -40.24 -7.18 -20.26
C PHE A 305 -39.56 -7.46 -18.91
N GLN A 306 -39.62 -8.70 -18.42
CA GLN A 306 -39.00 -9.09 -17.15
C GLN A 306 -37.48 -8.87 -17.18
N ARG A 307 -36.82 -9.20 -18.29
CA ARG A 307 -35.40 -8.93 -18.49
C ARG A 307 -35.08 -7.44 -18.41
N LEU A 308 -35.83 -6.59 -19.11
CA LEU A 308 -35.64 -5.13 -19.07
C LEU A 308 -35.93 -4.55 -17.68
N GLN A 309 -36.98 -5.04 -17.01
CA GLN A 309 -37.31 -4.64 -15.65
C GLN A 309 -36.19 -4.99 -14.67
N MET A 310 -35.65 -6.21 -14.75
CA MET A 310 -34.50 -6.62 -13.94
C MET A 310 -33.28 -5.74 -14.21
N GLN A 311 -33.02 -5.36 -15.46
CA GLN A 311 -31.92 -4.44 -15.79
C GLN A 311 -32.10 -3.06 -15.15
N VAL A 312 -33.33 -2.53 -15.14
CA VAL A 312 -33.65 -1.26 -14.45
C VAL A 312 -33.41 -1.38 -12.95
N THR A 313 -33.93 -2.43 -12.32
CA THR A 313 -33.76 -2.67 -10.88
C THR A 313 -32.28 -2.83 -10.53
N PHE A 314 -31.53 -3.64 -11.28
CA PHE A 314 -30.09 -3.82 -11.08
C PHE A 314 -29.32 -2.50 -11.23
N ALA A 315 -29.62 -1.71 -12.26
CA ALA A 315 -28.97 -0.42 -12.46
C ALA A 315 -29.32 0.59 -11.36
N GLN A 316 -30.54 0.54 -10.82
CA GLN A 316 -30.97 1.35 -9.68
C GLN A 316 -30.22 0.97 -8.40
N GLU A 317 -30.10 -0.32 -8.10
CA GLU A 317 -29.33 -0.82 -6.95
C GLU A 317 -27.86 -0.46 -7.07
N LEU A 318 -27.27 -0.60 -8.26
CA LEU A 318 -25.89 -0.19 -8.54
C LEU A 318 -25.69 1.31 -8.31
N TYR A 319 -26.63 2.15 -8.77
CA TYR A 319 -26.59 3.59 -8.55
C TYR A 319 -26.67 3.94 -7.06
N SER A 320 -27.61 3.32 -6.33
CA SER A 320 -27.76 3.49 -4.87
C SER A 320 -26.49 3.08 -4.11
N SER A 321 -25.93 1.91 -4.44
CA SER A 321 -24.67 1.42 -3.86
C SER A 321 -23.50 2.36 -4.16
N SER A 322 -23.42 2.89 -5.38
CA SER A 322 -22.38 3.85 -5.78
C SER A 322 -22.49 5.18 -5.00
N LEU A 323 -23.69 5.66 -4.71
CA LEU A 323 -23.91 6.84 -3.86
C LEU A 323 -23.42 6.62 -2.43
N ILE A 324 -23.72 5.45 -1.85
CA ILE A 324 -23.23 5.08 -0.52
C ILE A 324 -21.70 5.00 -0.51
N ALA A 325 -21.10 4.41 -1.55
CA ALA A 325 -19.65 4.35 -1.71
C ALA A 325 -19.01 5.73 -1.85
N LEU A 326 -19.65 6.67 -2.58
CA LEU A 326 -19.18 8.06 -2.67
C LEU A 326 -19.23 8.77 -1.32
N GLU A 327 -20.30 8.60 -0.54
CA GLU A 327 -20.41 9.24 0.77
C GLU A 327 -19.37 8.68 1.74
N LYS A 328 -19.18 7.36 1.75
CA LYS A 328 -18.08 6.73 2.49
C LYS A 328 -16.71 7.25 2.02
N GLY A 329 -16.52 7.34 0.72
CA GLY A 329 -15.29 7.86 0.11
C GLY A 329 -15.00 9.31 0.49
N ARG A 330 -16.02 10.16 0.62
CA ARG A 330 -15.88 11.54 1.13
C ARG A 330 -15.47 11.58 2.59
N LEU A 331 -16.06 10.73 3.43
CA LEU A 331 -15.67 10.62 4.84
C LEU A 331 -14.22 10.13 4.99
N ASP A 332 -13.83 9.12 4.21
CA ASP A 332 -12.46 8.60 4.23
C ASP A 332 -11.45 9.62 3.65
N ALA A 333 -11.81 10.34 2.58
CA ALA A 333 -11.00 11.43 2.05
C ALA A 333 -10.84 12.59 3.05
N ALA A 334 -11.88 12.93 3.81
CA ALA A 334 -11.77 13.93 4.87
C ALA A 334 -10.77 13.53 5.97
N ARG A 335 -10.67 12.23 6.27
CA ARG A 335 -9.68 11.69 7.23
C ARG A 335 -8.25 11.72 6.67
N MET A 336 -8.07 11.60 5.36
CA MET A 336 -6.76 11.73 4.72
C MET A 336 -6.17 13.14 4.81
N LEU A 337 -7.01 14.15 5.05
CA LEU A 337 -6.58 15.54 5.22
C LEU A 337 -6.03 15.84 6.63
N ASP A 338 -5.97 14.84 7.51
CA ASP A 338 -5.42 15.00 8.86
C ASP A 338 -3.94 15.41 8.82
N LYS A 339 -3.61 16.45 9.58
CA LYS A 339 -2.35 17.20 9.48
C LYS A 339 -1.18 16.49 10.14
N VAL A 340 0.00 16.64 9.54
CA VAL A 340 1.29 16.45 10.24
C VAL A 340 1.31 17.38 11.45
N SER A 341 1.46 16.81 12.65
CA SER A 341 1.55 17.59 13.89
C SER A 341 3.00 17.60 14.35
N ILE A 342 3.56 18.78 14.53
CA ILE A 342 4.88 18.95 15.12
C ILE A 342 4.73 18.71 16.63
N LEU A 343 5.36 17.65 17.15
CA LEU A 343 5.36 17.36 18.59
C LEU A 343 6.43 18.18 19.31
N GLN A 344 7.60 18.32 18.67
CA GLN A 344 8.70 19.15 19.15
C GLN A 344 9.30 19.91 17.98
N ALA A 345 9.30 21.24 18.09
CA ALA A 345 9.94 22.10 17.11
C ALA A 345 11.49 21.95 17.16
N PRO A 346 12.19 22.21 16.05
CA PRO A 346 13.64 22.13 15.98
C PRO A 346 14.36 22.91 17.07
N THR A 347 15.17 22.19 17.85
CA THR A 347 15.91 22.77 18.97
C THR A 347 17.09 23.61 18.51
N LEU A 348 17.39 24.70 19.22
CA LEU A 348 18.65 25.41 19.09
C LEU A 348 19.66 24.75 20.03
N ALA A 349 20.74 24.19 19.46
CA ALA A 349 21.74 23.48 20.25
C ALA A 349 22.56 24.45 21.12
N GLU A 350 22.63 24.19 22.43
CA GLU A 350 23.43 24.99 23.37
C GLU A 350 24.89 24.55 23.44
N PHE A 351 25.17 23.27 23.14
CA PHE A 351 26.51 22.71 23.15
C PHE A 351 26.70 21.71 21.99
N PRO A 352 27.95 21.51 21.52
CA PRO A 352 28.23 20.58 20.44
C PRO A 352 28.12 19.13 20.93
N MET A 353 27.11 18.42 20.46
CA MET A 353 26.87 17.02 20.81
C MET A 353 27.77 16.04 20.04
N GLN A 354 28.36 16.48 18.91
CA GLN A 354 29.20 15.63 18.07
C GLN A 354 30.54 16.28 17.71
N PRO A 355 31.59 15.46 17.45
CA PRO A 355 31.68 14.03 17.77
C PRO A 355 31.72 13.79 19.28
N ARG A 356 31.32 12.60 19.73
CA ARG A 356 31.49 12.18 21.13
C ARG A 356 32.99 11.94 21.39
N ARG A 357 33.76 13.01 21.59
CA ARG A 357 35.24 13.00 21.62
C ARG A 357 35.81 11.94 22.56
N ILE A 358 35.36 11.93 23.82
CA ILE A 358 35.83 10.99 24.85
C ILE A 358 35.51 9.55 24.46
N TYR A 359 34.29 9.29 24.00
CA TYR A 359 33.88 7.97 23.54
C TYR A 359 34.74 7.48 22.37
N ASN A 360 34.93 8.31 21.35
CA ASN A 360 35.75 7.97 20.18
C ASN A 360 37.22 7.71 20.54
N VAL A 361 37.80 8.49 21.45
CA VAL A 361 39.17 8.27 21.95
C VAL A 361 39.30 6.92 22.64
N ILE A 362 38.40 6.61 23.58
CA ILE A 362 38.43 5.33 24.32
C ILE A 362 38.27 4.16 23.36
N VAL A 363 37.31 4.23 22.44
CA VAL A 363 37.08 3.17 21.45
C VAL A 363 38.30 2.98 20.54
N THR A 364 38.90 4.08 20.05
CA THR A 364 40.10 4.01 19.20
C THR A 364 41.28 3.36 19.93
N LEU A 365 41.46 3.68 21.21
CA LEU A 365 42.52 3.11 22.03
C LEU A 365 42.28 1.63 22.32
N LEU A 366 41.04 1.24 22.64
CA LEU A 366 40.67 -0.17 22.84
C LEU A 366 40.87 -1.01 21.57
N ILE A 367 40.45 -0.50 20.41
CA ILE A 367 40.66 -1.18 19.11
C ILE A 367 42.16 -1.28 18.81
N GLY A 368 42.93 -0.21 19.06
CA GLY A 368 44.38 -0.22 18.90
C GLY A 368 45.07 -1.29 19.77
N LEU A 369 44.67 -1.41 21.04
CA LEU A 369 45.14 -2.45 21.95
C LEU A 369 44.73 -3.85 21.51
N MET A 370 43.49 -4.03 21.05
CA MET A 370 43.00 -5.31 20.54
C MET A 370 43.80 -5.77 19.32
N LEU A 371 44.02 -4.87 18.35
CA LEU A 371 44.83 -5.17 17.16
C LEU A 371 46.28 -5.49 17.55
N ALA A 372 46.87 -4.73 18.48
CA ALA A 372 48.20 -5.02 19.01
C ALA A 372 48.25 -6.42 19.67
N GLY A 373 47.22 -6.81 20.41
CA GLY A 373 47.08 -8.14 21.01
C GLY A 373 46.96 -9.26 19.97
N ILE A 374 46.15 -9.07 18.92
CA ILE A 374 46.03 -10.04 17.82
C ILE A 374 47.36 -10.21 17.11
N LEU A 375 48.06 -9.11 16.79
CA LEU A 375 49.39 -9.17 16.19
C LEU A 375 50.40 -9.89 17.10
N LYS A 376 50.28 -9.71 18.41
CA LYS A 376 51.13 -10.40 19.39
C LYS A 376 50.85 -11.91 19.45
N LEU A 377 49.58 -12.31 19.34
CA LEU A 377 49.20 -13.72 19.26
C LEU A 377 49.66 -14.36 17.94
N LEU A 378 49.53 -13.64 16.82
CA LEU A 378 50.04 -14.10 15.53
C LEU A 378 51.57 -14.27 15.53
N GLU A 379 52.29 -13.32 16.14
CA GLU A 379 53.74 -13.44 16.37
C GLU A 379 54.06 -14.72 17.14
N ALA A 380 53.31 -15.02 18.21
CA ALA A 380 53.51 -16.22 19.02
C ALA A 380 53.24 -17.52 18.25
N ILE A 381 52.14 -17.59 17.49
CA ILE A 381 51.77 -18.79 16.70
C ILE A 381 52.80 -19.05 15.59
N ILE A 382 53.27 -18.00 14.91
CA ILE A 382 54.28 -18.13 13.85
C ILE A 382 55.61 -18.58 14.43
N LEU A 383 56.01 -18.09 15.60
CA LEU A 383 57.22 -18.54 16.27
C LEU A 383 57.12 -20.01 16.71
N ASP A 384 55.96 -20.42 17.26
CA ASP A 384 55.71 -21.78 17.76
C ASP A 384 55.64 -22.86 16.65
N HIS A 385 55.30 -22.47 15.40
CA HIS A 385 55.31 -23.38 14.25
C HIS A 385 56.64 -23.39 13.47
N VAL A 386 57.57 -22.46 13.77
CA VAL A 386 58.87 -22.36 13.11
C VAL A 386 59.97 -23.05 13.92
N ASP A 387 59.79 -23.17 15.24
CA ASP A 387 60.55 -24.09 16.13
C ASP A 387 60.13 -25.56 15.93
#